data_AF-A0A382ZPM0-F1
#
_entry.id   AF-A0A382ZPM0-F1
#
_cell.length_a   1.000
_cell.length_b   1.000
_cell.length_c   1.000
_cell.angle_alpha   90.00
_cell.angle_beta   90.00
_cell.angle_gamma   90.00
#
_symmetry.space_group_name_H-M   'P 1'
#
loop_
_entity.id
_entity.type
_entity.pdbx_description
1 polymer ?
#
loop_
_entity_poly.entity_id
_entity_poly.type
_entity_poly.pdbx_seq_one_letter_code
_entity_poly.pdbx_strand_id
1 'polypeptide(L)'
;MLWKRVVSSTVLIPFSLWVVWIGGWPYKAITVAIVILALVEFCQLTKTIGVGRVATFLFSLLFCSLAFRSLIHQEDTGLFLGFFVTFVLFGAFLVQILQDKADSGFLSAAVLVIGAIYIGWAFGYHVIQLRSLKDGHSFTCFLLIIIWACDSIAYFYGKRLGKHKIRPNISPGKTIEGTVVGLLFSVISGLGLWYISGLGLRYFQLPN
;
A
#
# COMPACT_ATOMS: atom_id res chain seq x y z
N MET A 1 8.82 -5.56 -26.21
CA MET A 1 8.23 -4.99 -24.97
C MET A 1 8.13 -6.01 -23.81
N LEU A 2 7.98 -7.31 -24.06
CA LEU A 2 7.95 -8.34 -23.00
C LEU A 2 9.29 -8.47 -22.25
N TRP A 3 10.41 -8.41 -22.97
CA TRP A 3 11.76 -8.51 -22.41
C TRP A 3 12.04 -7.47 -21.31
N LYS A 4 11.64 -6.20 -21.54
CA LYS A 4 11.79 -5.12 -20.53
C LYS A 4 11.04 -5.45 -19.23
N ARG A 5 9.87 -6.11 -19.31
CA ARG A 5 9.10 -6.53 -18.13
C ARG A 5 9.80 -7.66 -17.40
N VAL A 6 10.25 -8.69 -18.12
CA VAL A 6 10.98 -9.82 -17.52
C VAL A 6 12.23 -9.34 -16.80
N VAL A 7 13.06 -8.53 -17.45
CA VAL A 7 14.28 -7.97 -16.82
C VAL A 7 13.93 -7.15 -15.58
N SER A 8 12.93 -6.27 -15.65
CA SER A 8 12.53 -5.46 -14.49
C SER A 8 12.04 -6.32 -13.32
N SER A 9 11.23 -7.35 -13.58
CA SER A 9 10.72 -8.24 -12.53
C SER A 9 11.83 -9.10 -11.93
N THR A 10 12.75 -9.60 -12.75
CA THR A 10 13.90 -10.40 -12.30
C THR A 10 14.82 -9.60 -11.37
N VAL A 11 14.92 -8.27 -11.52
CA VAL A 11 15.72 -7.43 -10.62
C VAL A 11 14.91 -6.98 -9.40
N LEU A 12 13.68 -6.52 -9.60
CA LEU A 12 12.86 -5.93 -8.53
C LEU A 12 12.38 -6.96 -7.50
N ILE A 13 12.08 -8.19 -7.91
CA ILE A 13 11.60 -9.23 -6.99
C ILE A 13 12.69 -9.59 -5.96
N PRO A 14 13.92 -10.00 -6.36
CA PRO A 14 14.99 -10.28 -5.41
C PRO A 14 15.38 -9.06 -4.58
N PHE A 15 15.43 -7.87 -5.20
CA PHE A 15 15.72 -6.63 -4.49
C PHE A 15 14.68 -6.37 -3.39
N SER A 16 13.39 -6.51 -3.69
CA SER A 16 12.32 -6.31 -2.71
C SER A 16 12.43 -7.30 -1.55
N LEU A 17 12.67 -8.59 -1.84
CA LEU A 17 12.86 -9.61 -0.81
C LEU A 17 14.11 -9.37 0.03
N TRP A 18 15.20 -8.90 -0.58
CA TRP A 18 16.44 -8.54 0.12
C TRP A 18 16.24 -7.37 1.08
N VAL A 19 15.50 -6.33 0.64
CA VAL A 19 15.14 -5.17 1.48
C VAL A 19 14.25 -5.59 2.66
N VAL A 20 13.30 -6.49 2.43
CA VAL A 20 12.48 -7.08 3.50
C VAL A 20 13.34 -7.88 4.47
N TRP A 21 14.30 -8.65 3.97
CA TRP A 21 15.18 -9.47 4.79
C TRP A 21 16.05 -8.62 5.73
N ILE A 22 16.73 -7.59 5.20
CA ILE A 22 17.55 -6.65 6.00
C ILE A 22 16.70 -5.91 7.03
N GLY A 23 15.51 -5.44 6.66
CA GLY A 23 14.65 -4.67 7.55
C GLY A 23 15.28 -3.36 8.03
N GLY A 24 14.97 -2.98 9.28
CA GLY A 24 15.60 -1.83 9.95
C GLY A 24 15.41 -0.49 9.24
N TRP A 25 16.42 0.37 9.33
CA TRP A 25 16.44 1.68 8.66
C TRP A 25 16.42 1.58 7.12
N PRO A 26 17.17 0.66 6.46
CA PRO A 26 17.11 0.52 5.00
C PRO A 26 15.69 0.25 4.47
N TYR A 27 14.94 -0.66 5.10
CA TYR A 27 13.56 -0.96 4.72
C TYR A 27 12.64 0.27 4.84
N LYS A 28 12.75 1.01 5.94
CA LYS A 28 11.95 2.22 6.16
C LYS A 28 12.29 3.31 5.15
N ALA A 29 13.57 3.55 4.89
CA ALA A 29 14.03 4.55 3.93
C ALA A 29 13.52 4.25 2.52
N ILE A 30 13.61 2.99 2.09
CA ILE A 30 13.10 2.55 0.78
C ILE A 30 11.58 2.66 0.71
N THR A 31 10.86 2.30 1.77
CA THR A 31 9.40 2.44 1.83
C THR A 31 8.97 3.91 1.72
N VAL A 32 9.65 4.81 2.43
CA VAL A 32 9.41 6.26 2.34
C VAL A 32 9.75 6.79 0.94
N ALA A 33 10.82 6.32 0.31
CA ALA A 33 11.14 6.69 -1.06
C ALA A 33 10.04 6.25 -2.05
N ILE A 34 9.50 5.04 -1.90
CA ILE A 34 8.36 4.55 -2.71
C ILE A 34 7.11 5.40 -2.46
N VAL A 35 6.83 5.77 -1.21
CA VAL A 35 5.73 6.69 -0.86
C VAL A 35 5.90 8.03 -1.56
N ILE A 36 7.10 8.63 -1.54
CA ILE A 36 7.38 9.90 -2.22
C ILE A 36 7.13 9.77 -3.73
N LEU A 37 7.64 8.71 -4.37
CA LEU A 37 7.40 8.46 -5.79
C LEU A 37 5.91 8.29 -6.10
N ALA A 38 5.17 7.54 -5.27
CA ALA A 38 3.73 7.37 -5.42
C ALA A 38 2.97 8.70 -5.27
N LEU A 39 3.40 9.57 -4.36
CA LEU A 39 2.81 10.90 -4.17
C LEU A 39 3.08 11.83 -5.36
N VAL A 40 4.26 11.74 -5.98
CA VAL A 40 4.59 12.48 -7.20
C VAL A 40 3.60 12.10 -8.31
N GLU A 41 3.46 10.81 -8.59
CA GLU A 41 2.52 10.29 -9.61
C GLU A 41 1.07 10.67 -9.29
N PHE A 42 0.66 10.51 -8.02
CA PHE A 42 -0.68 10.87 -7.57
C PHE A 42 -0.98 12.36 -7.78
N CYS A 43 -0.06 13.26 -7.41
CA CYS A 43 -0.21 14.70 -7.59
C CYS A 43 -0.14 15.15 -9.06
N GLN A 44 0.48 14.36 -9.94
CA GLN A 44 0.46 14.58 -11.38
C GLN A 44 -0.92 14.21 -11.96
N LEU A 45 -1.46 13.06 -11.59
CA LEU A 45 -2.79 12.60 -12.02
C LEU A 45 -3.91 13.54 -11.55
N THR A 46 -3.75 14.16 -10.38
CA THR A 46 -4.76 15.04 -9.77
C THR A 46 -4.49 16.53 -10.00
N LYS A 47 -3.53 16.87 -10.88
CA LYS A 47 -3.13 18.25 -11.18
C LYS A 47 -4.32 19.11 -11.65
N THR A 48 -5.20 18.56 -12.48
CA THR A 48 -6.37 19.27 -13.03
C THR A 48 -7.42 19.61 -11.98
N ILE A 49 -7.45 18.86 -10.87
CA ILE A 49 -8.37 19.07 -9.74
C ILE A 49 -7.87 20.21 -8.83
N GLY A 50 -6.60 20.57 -8.92
CA GLY A 50 -6.00 21.65 -8.12
C GLY A 50 -5.67 21.23 -6.69
N VAL A 51 -5.34 19.95 -6.46
CA VAL A 51 -5.02 19.42 -5.13
C VAL A 51 -3.84 20.15 -4.50
N GLY A 52 -3.95 20.46 -3.20
CA GLY A 52 -2.86 20.99 -2.39
C GLY A 52 -1.71 20.00 -2.27
N ARG A 53 -0.78 20.03 -3.23
CA ARG A 53 0.34 19.07 -3.34
C ARG A 53 1.19 19.04 -2.08
N VAL A 54 1.59 20.21 -1.59
CA VAL A 54 2.42 20.33 -0.38
C VAL A 54 1.71 19.67 0.81
N ALA A 55 0.43 19.98 1.02
CA ALA A 55 -0.35 19.39 2.10
C ALA A 55 -0.52 17.86 1.94
N THR A 56 -0.76 17.37 0.72
CA THR A 56 -0.84 15.94 0.43
C THR A 56 0.46 15.22 0.79
N PHE A 57 1.61 15.80 0.46
CA PHE A 57 2.93 15.29 0.84
C PHE A 57 3.12 15.32 2.35
N LEU A 58 2.87 16.47 2.99
CA LEU A 58 3.04 16.65 4.43
C LEU A 58 2.22 15.63 5.22
N PHE A 59 0.92 15.49 4.93
CA PHE A 59 0.06 14.56 5.65
C PHE A 59 0.44 13.10 5.40
N SER A 60 0.86 12.75 4.19
CA SER A 60 1.29 11.38 3.89
C SER A 60 2.59 11.02 4.61
N LEU A 61 3.58 11.93 4.62
CA LEU A 61 4.85 11.72 5.32
C LEU A 61 4.68 11.75 6.84
N LEU A 62 3.69 12.50 7.32
CA LEU A 62 3.31 12.52 8.72
C LEU A 62 2.75 11.17 9.19
N PHE A 63 1.96 10.47 8.37
CA PHE A 63 1.57 9.09 8.67
C PHE A 63 2.78 8.15 8.71
N CYS A 64 3.73 8.29 7.78
CA CYS A 64 4.95 7.49 7.80
C CYS A 64 5.79 7.76 9.06
N SER A 65 5.89 9.01 9.52
CA SER A 65 6.69 9.38 10.70
C SER A 65 6.19 8.71 11.99
N LEU A 66 4.88 8.45 12.09
CA LEU A 66 4.30 7.71 13.22
C LEU A 66 4.81 6.28 13.34
N ALA A 67 5.10 5.64 12.22
CA ALA A 67 5.63 4.30 12.20
C ALA A 67 7.06 4.24 12.80
N PHE A 68 7.76 5.38 12.88
CA PHE A 68 9.04 5.47 13.58
C PHE A 68 8.86 5.63 15.10
N ARG A 69 7.78 6.29 15.55
CA ARG A 69 7.50 6.55 16.97
C ARG A 69 6.99 5.33 17.72
N SER A 70 6.17 4.50 17.07
CA SER A 70 5.56 3.28 17.64
C SER A 70 6.58 2.25 18.16
N LEU A 71 7.86 2.40 17.84
CA LEU A 71 8.93 1.53 18.33
C LEU A 71 9.59 2.02 19.63
N ILE A 72 9.35 3.28 20.01
CA ILE A 72 10.06 3.94 21.13
C ILE A 72 9.18 4.00 22.38
N HIS A 73 7.85 4.06 22.24
CA HIS A 73 6.92 4.10 23.37
C HIS A 73 5.71 3.20 23.11
N GLN A 74 5.43 2.30 24.05
CA GLN A 74 4.27 1.41 24.10
C GLN A 74 3.00 2.20 24.52
N GLU A 75 2.76 3.33 23.87
CA GLU A 75 1.66 4.25 24.17
C GLU A 75 0.43 3.95 23.29
N ASP A 76 -0.71 4.41 23.78
CA ASP A 76 -2.05 4.16 23.24
C ASP A 76 -2.19 4.65 21.79
N THR A 77 -1.93 3.74 20.84
CA THR A 77 -1.75 4.07 19.42
C THR A 77 -3.05 4.60 18.78
N GLY A 78 -4.21 4.26 19.37
CA GLY A 78 -5.52 4.73 18.91
C GLY A 78 -5.74 6.23 19.10
N LEU A 79 -5.29 6.78 20.24
CA LEU A 79 -5.41 8.22 20.53
C LEU A 79 -4.58 9.03 19.53
N PHE A 80 -3.34 8.63 19.29
CA PHE A 80 -2.48 9.28 18.29
C PHE A 80 -3.08 9.18 16.90
N LEU A 81 -3.54 8.01 16.46
CA LEU A 81 -4.18 7.87 15.15
C LEU A 81 -5.39 8.80 15.00
N GLY A 82 -6.22 8.93 16.04
CA GLY A 82 -7.34 9.87 16.08
C GLY A 82 -6.92 11.33 15.91
N PHE A 83 -5.86 11.76 16.61
CA PHE A 83 -5.28 13.09 16.41
C PHE A 83 -4.78 13.31 14.97
N PHE A 84 -4.16 12.30 14.36
CA PHE A 84 -3.65 12.41 12.99
C PHE A 84 -4.76 12.50 11.95
N VAL A 85 -5.78 11.63 12.03
CA VAL A 85 -6.94 11.71 11.14
C VAL A 85 -7.61 13.08 11.28
N THR A 86 -7.76 13.58 12.51
CA THR A 86 -8.29 14.92 12.77
C THR A 86 -7.43 16.02 12.13
N PHE A 87 -6.10 15.93 12.24
CA PHE A 87 -5.18 16.90 11.66
C PHE A 87 -5.18 16.88 10.13
N VAL A 88 -5.31 15.71 9.51
CA VAL A 88 -5.44 15.58 8.05
C VAL A 88 -6.75 16.19 7.56
N LEU A 89 -7.87 15.92 8.24
CA LEU A 89 -9.17 16.49 7.89
C LEU A 89 -9.20 18.02 8.08
N PHE A 90 -8.72 18.50 9.23
CA PHE A 90 -8.62 19.93 9.53
C PHE A 90 -7.66 20.64 8.56
N GLY A 91 -6.53 20.02 8.27
CA GLY A 91 -5.55 20.55 7.32
C GLY A 91 -6.08 20.59 5.88
N ALA A 92 -6.84 19.58 5.46
CA ALA A 92 -7.53 19.59 4.17
C ALA A 92 -8.55 20.75 4.08
N PHE A 93 -9.27 21.00 5.18
CA PHE A 93 -10.19 22.13 5.30
C PHE A 93 -9.47 23.49 5.24
N LEU A 94 -8.35 23.67 5.97
CA LEU A 94 -7.56 24.90 5.90
C LEU A 94 -7.01 25.16 4.48
N VAL A 95 -6.54 24.11 3.81
CA VAL A 95 -6.05 24.22 2.43
C VAL A 95 -7.17 24.69 1.50
N GLN A 96 -8.41 24.24 1.70
CA GLN A 96 -9.53 24.75 0.91
C GLN A 96 -9.82 26.23 1.17
N ILE A 97 -9.87 26.64 2.45
CA ILE A 97 -10.10 28.05 2.82
C ILE A 97 -9.04 28.94 2.16
N LEU A 98 -7.77 28.53 2.21
CA LEU A 98 -6.65 29.32 1.70
C LEU A 98 -6.53 29.33 0.16
N GLN A 99 -7.11 28.34 -0.52
CA GLN A 99 -7.01 28.24 -1.98
C GLN A 99 -8.03 29.11 -2.72
N ASP A 100 -9.05 29.64 -2.04
CA ASP A 100 -10.07 30.55 -2.58
C ASP A 100 -10.67 30.10 -3.93
N LYS A 101 -10.89 28.79 -4.06
CA LYS A 101 -11.47 28.14 -5.25
C LYS A 101 -12.82 27.54 -4.90
N ALA A 102 -13.88 28.28 -5.20
CA ALA A 102 -15.25 27.91 -4.87
C ALA A 102 -15.72 26.61 -5.58
N ASP A 103 -15.34 26.41 -6.85
CA ASP A 103 -15.99 25.37 -7.68
C ASP A 103 -15.40 23.95 -7.51
N SER A 104 -14.15 23.82 -7.07
CA SER A 104 -13.47 22.52 -6.94
C SER A 104 -12.95 22.22 -5.53
N GLY A 105 -13.28 23.06 -4.55
CA GLY A 105 -12.80 22.94 -3.17
C GLY A 105 -13.06 21.55 -2.58
N PHE A 106 -14.33 21.11 -2.56
CA PHE A 106 -14.72 19.82 -1.98
C PHE A 106 -13.98 18.64 -2.61
N LEU A 107 -13.94 18.57 -3.95
CA LEU A 107 -13.25 17.51 -4.67
C LEU A 107 -11.73 17.53 -4.40
N SER A 108 -11.12 18.72 -4.33
CA SER A 108 -9.70 18.90 -4.01
C SER A 108 -9.35 18.36 -2.62
N ALA A 109 -10.15 18.65 -1.59
CA ALA A 109 -9.90 18.07 -0.25
C ALA A 109 -10.19 16.59 -0.20
N ALA A 110 -11.25 16.10 -0.84
CA ALA A 110 -11.55 14.67 -0.87
C ALA A 110 -10.36 13.90 -1.47
N VAL A 111 -9.81 14.38 -2.58
CA VAL A 111 -8.64 13.78 -3.23
C VAL A 111 -7.37 13.90 -2.37
N LEU A 112 -7.15 15.02 -1.68
CA LEU A 112 -6.04 15.17 -0.72
C LEU A 112 -6.15 14.15 0.42
N VAL A 113 -7.31 14.05 1.05
CA VAL A 113 -7.58 13.13 2.16
C VAL A 113 -7.41 11.69 1.69
N ILE A 114 -7.97 11.33 0.53
CA ILE A 114 -7.79 10.01 -0.07
C ILE A 114 -6.31 9.74 -0.34
N GLY A 115 -5.56 10.70 -0.91
CA GLY A 115 -4.13 10.55 -1.15
C GLY A 115 -3.34 10.28 0.13
N ALA A 116 -3.60 11.07 1.18
CA ALA A 116 -2.95 10.93 2.48
C ALA A 116 -3.28 9.60 3.16
N ILE A 117 -4.55 9.21 3.18
CA ILE A 117 -5.01 7.95 3.80
C ILE A 117 -4.52 6.75 2.97
N TYR A 118 -4.63 6.79 1.65
CA TYR A 118 -4.30 5.65 0.80
C TYR A 118 -2.78 5.42 0.70
N ILE A 119 -2.00 6.47 0.42
CA ILE A 119 -0.56 6.34 0.19
C ILE A 119 0.22 6.42 1.50
N GLY A 120 -0.10 7.39 2.35
CA GLY A 120 0.60 7.61 3.62
C GLY A 120 0.23 6.57 4.68
N TRP A 121 -1.06 6.40 4.97
CA TRP A 121 -1.52 5.52 6.04
C TRP A 121 -1.63 4.05 5.61
N ALA A 122 -2.46 3.75 4.61
CA ALA A 122 -2.76 2.37 4.21
C ALA A 122 -1.54 1.66 3.61
N PHE A 123 -0.71 2.35 2.83
CA PHE A 123 0.54 1.79 2.32
C PHE A 123 1.72 2.10 3.25
N GLY A 124 2.15 3.36 3.37
CA GLY A 124 3.39 3.74 4.06
C GLY A 124 3.46 3.27 5.52
N TYR A 125 2.52 3.71 6.36
CA TYR A 125 2.48 3.39 7.79
C TYR A 125 2.35 1.88 8.03
N HIS A 126 1.36 1.23 7.42
CA HIS A 126 1.10 -0.20 7.68
C HIS A 126 2.19 -1.13 7.15
N VAL A 127 2.84 -0.82 6.02
CA VAL A 127 3.94 -1.63 5.49
C VAL A 127 5.18 -1.51 6.40
N ILE A 128 5.43 -0.34 6.99
CA ILE A 128 6.48 -0.17 8.01
C ILE A 128 6.14 -0.94 9.28
N GLN A 129 4.90 -0.81 9.78
CA GLN A 129 4.44 -1.50 10.99
C GLN A 129 4.48 -3.02 10.85
N LEU A 130 4.00 -3.55 9.73
CA LEU A 130 3.99 -4.99 9.45
C LEU A 130 5.39 -5.60 9.59
N ARG A 131 6.41 -4.91 9.07
CA ARG A 131 7.79 -5.38 9.14
C ARG A 131 8.40 -5.24 10.54
N SER A 132 7.86 -4.35 11.36
CA SER A 132 8.25 -4.09 12.74
C SER A 132 7.65 -5.06 13.75
N LEU A 133 6.68 -5.88 13.36
CA LEU A 133 6.14 -6.95 14.21
C LEU A 133 7.18 -8.05 14.48
N LYS A 134 6.93 -8.85 15.53
CA LYS A 134 7.59 -10.15 15.70
C LYS A 134 7.34 -10.99 14.45
N ASP A 135 8.39 -11.60 13.91
CA ASP A 135 8.35 -12.31 12.61
C ASP A 135 7.85 -11.45 11.43
N GLY A 136 7.94 -10.12 11.53
CA GLY A 136 7.43 -9.17 10.53
C GLY A 136 8.01 -9.38 9.13
N HIS A 137 9.25 -9.87 9.00
CA HIS A 137 9.84 -10.24 7.71
C HIS A 137 9.03 -11.34 7.00
N SER A 138 8.55 -12.34 7.75
CA SER A 138 7.76 -13.44 7.23
C SER A 138 6.38 -12.97 6.81
N PHE A 139 5.73 -12.09 7.60
CA PHE A 139 4.45 -11.48 7.23
C PHE A 139 4.56 -10.55 6.01
N THR A 140 5.61 -9.76 5.90
CA THR A 140 5.83 -8.92 4.72
C THR A 140 6.09 -9.77 3.47
N CYS A 141 6.89 -10.84 3.57
CA CYS A 141 7.08 -11.78 2.46
C CYS A 141 5.76 -12.48 2.07
N PHE A 142 4.97 -12.90 3.05
CA PHE A 142 3.65 -13.48 2.84
C PHE A 142 2.73 -12.54 2.07
N LEU A 143 2.64 -11.27 2.50
CA LEU A 143 1.87 -10.24 1.82
C LEU A 143 2.30 -10.09 0.36
N LEU A 144 3.60 -9.93 0.10
CA LEU A 144 4.13 -9.74 -1.25
C LEU A 144 3.84 -10.93 -2.16
N ILE A 145 4.06 -12.15 -1.68
CA ILE A 145 3.87 -13.35 -2.47
C ILE A 145 2.39 -13.55 -2.82
N ILE A 146 1.46 -13.33 -1.89
CA ILE A 146 0.03 -13.45 -2.16
C ILE A 146 -0.43 -12.44 -3.19
N ILE A 147 0.02 -11.18 -3.10
CA ILE A 147 -0.30 -10.13 -4.07
C ILE A 147 0.27 -10.49 -5.45
N TRP A 148 1.55 -10.85 -5.53
CA TRP A 148 2.20 -11.20 -6.80
C TRP A 148 1.61 -12.46 -7.43
N ALA A 149 1.27 -13.48 -6.64
CA ALA A 149 0.60 -14.68 -7.12
C ALA A 149 -0.79 -14.36 -7.65
N CYS A 150 -1.59 -13.58 -6.91
CA CYS A 150 -2.92 -13.14 -7.32
C CYS A 150 -2.85 -12.43 -8.68
N ASP A 151 -2.01 -11.41 -8.80
CA ASP A 151 -1.92 -10.58 -10.01
C ASP A 151 -1.39 -11.36 -11.21
N SER A 152 -0.39 -12.22 -11.00
CA SER A 152 0.19 -13.04 -12.08
C SER A 152 -0.84 -14.04 -12.62
N ILE A 153 -1.50 -14.78 -11.72
CA ILE A 153 -2.49 -15.79 -12.11
C ILE A 153 -3.73 -15.12 -12.70
N ALA A 154 -4.22 -14.03 -12.11
CA ALA A 154 -5.35 -13.27 -12.66
C ALA A 154 -5.04 -12.75 -14.07
N TYR A 155 -3.82 -12.30 -14.33
CA TYR A 155 -3.41 -11.86 -15.67
C TYR A 155 -3.40 -13.02 -16.67
N PHE A 156 -2.76 -14.15 -16.34
CA PHE A 156 -2.64 -15.27 -17.28
C PHE A 156 -3.99 -15.93 -17.58
N TYR A 157 -4.79 -16.21 -16.55
CA TYR A 157 -6.11 -16.81 -16.71
C TYR A 157 -7.11 -15.81 -17.29
N GLY A 158 -7.10 -14.56 -16.84
CA GLY A 158 -7.99 -13.53 -17.34
C GLY A 158 -7.78 -13.25 -18.82
N LYS A 159 -6.53 -13.28 -19.31
CA LYS A 159 -6.21 -13.07 -20.73
C LYS A 159 -6.57 -14.27 -21.62
N ARG A 160 -6.41 -15.51 -21.12
CA ARG A 160 -6.63 -16.73 -21.93
C ARG A 160 -8.07 -17.23 -21.90
N LEU A 161 -8.73 -17.14 -20.76
CA LEU A 161 -10.01 -17.79 -20.48
C LEU A 161 -11.11 -16.82 -20.04
N GLY A 162 -10.78 -15.54 -19.82
CA GLY A 162 -11.74 -14.55 -19.36
C GLY A 162 -12.77 -14.20 -20.43
N LYS A 163 -14.05 -14.35 -20.10
CA LYS A 163 -15.18 -14.01 -20.98
C LYS A 163 -15.94 -12.80 -20.46
N HIS A 164 -16.09 -12.69 -19.13
CA HIS A 164 -16.87 -11.62 -18.52
C HIS A 164 -15.98 -10.50 -18.00
N LYS A 165 -16.04 -9.33 -18.65
CA LYS A 165 -15.30 -8.13 -18.20
C LYS A 165 -15.95 -7.50 -16.98
N ILE A 166 -15.14 -7.07 -16.01
CA ILE A 166 -15.64 -6.45 -14.77
C ILE A 166 -16.12 -5.03 -15.01
N ARG A 167 -15.26 -4.18 -15.62
CA ARG A 167 -15.57 -2.78 -15.93
C ARG A 167 -14.86 -2.37 -17.23
N PRO A 168 -15.47 -2.59 -18.41
CA PRO A 168 -14.81 -2.38 -19.69
C PRO A 168 -14.35 -0.93 -19.92
N ASN A 169 -15.08 0.05 -19.38
CA ASN A 169 -14.78 1.49 -19.58
C ASN A 169 -13.64 2.01 -18.69
N ILE A 170 -13.30 1.31 -17.60
CA ILE A 170 -12.26 1.75 -16.63
C ILE A 170 -11.03 0.84 -16.74
N SER A 171 -11.25 -0.48 -16.88
CA SER A 171 -10.19 -1.48 -16.94
C SER A 171 -10.58 -2.61 -17.91
N PRO A 172 -10.35 -2.43 -19.22
CA PRO A 172 -10.83 -3.35 -20.25
C PRO A 172 -10.19 -4.76 -20.19
N GLY A 173 -9.05 -4.89 -19.51
CA GLY A 173 -8.31 -6.14 -19.38
C GLY A 173 -8.66 -6.99 -18.17
N LYS A 174 -9.53 -6.54 -17.26
CA LYS A 174 -9.93 -7.30 -16.06
C LYS A 174 -11.20 -8.10 -16.31
N THR A 175 -11.14 -9.40 -15.99
CA THR A 175 -12.24 -10.36 -16.15
C THR A 175 -12.61 -11.01 -14.82
N ILE A 176 -13.88 -11.38 -14.66
CA ILE A 176 -14.41 -12.01 -13.45
C ILE A 176 -13.67 -13.34 -13.22
N GLU A 177 -13.50 -14.13 -14.28
CA GLU A 177 -12.81 -15.43 -14.20
C GLU A 177 -11.35 -15.27 -13.77
N GLY A 178 -10.66 -14.27 -14.32
CA GLY A 178 -9.29 -13.94 -13.90
C GLY A 178 -9.22 -13.57 -12.42
N THR A 179 -10.14 -12.73 -11.93
CA THR A 179 -10.19 -12.33 -10.53
C THR A 179 -10.49 -13.50 -9.59
N VAL A 180 -11.45 -14.37 -9.93
CA VAL A 180 -11.79 -15.54 -9.11
C VAL A 180 -10.62 -16.51 -9.02
N VAL A 181 -9.99 -16.83 -10.16
CA VAL A 181 -8.83 -17.74 -10.17
C VAL A 181 -7.63 -17.12 -9.47
N GLY A 182 -7.39 -15.82 -9.65
CA GLY A 182 -6.34 -15.08 -8.93
C GLY A 182 -6.53 -15.17 -7.41
N LEU A 183 -7.74 -14.93 -6.93
CA LEU A 183 -8.08 -15.04 -5.50
C LEU A 183 -7.88 -16.47 -4.96
N LEU A 184 -8.32 -17.48 -5.71
CA LEU A 184 -8.13 -18.88 -5.31
C LEU A 184 -6.64 -19.22 -5.18
N PHE A 185 -5.82 -18.82 -6.15
CA PHE A 185 -4.37 -19.07 -6.10
C PHE A 185 -3.67 -18.25 -5.02
N SER A 186 -4.14 -17.04 -4.72
CA SER A 186 -3.59 -16.23 -3.63
C SER A 186 -3.82 -16.90 -2.27
N VAL A 187 -5.00 -17.51 -2.06
CA VAL A 187 -5.29 -18.32 -0.86
C VAL A 187 -4.39 -19.57 -0.82
N ILE A 188 -4.25 -20.30 -1.93
CA ILE A 188 -3.38 -21.49 -2.00
C ILE A 188 -1.92 -21.12 -1.69
N SER A 189 -1.40 -20.04 -2.27
CA SER A 189 -0.04 -19.55 -1.98
C SER A 189 0.12 -19.15 -0.52
N GLY A 190 -0.89 -18.52 0.07
CA GLY A 190 -0.89 -18.19 1.50
C GLY A 190 -0.84 -19.44 2.38
N LEU A 191 -1.69 -20.43 2.12
CA LEU A 191 -1.71 -21.70 2.86
C LEU A 191 -0.39 -22.47 2.71
N GLY A 192 0.18 -22.49 1.50
CA GLY A 192 1.49 -23.11 1.25
C GLY A 192 2.61 -22.44 2.04
N LEU A 193 2.67 -21.11 2.04
CA LEU A 193 3.64 -20.36 2.84
C LEU A 193 3.44 -20.58 4.34
N TRP A 194 2.20 -20.58 4.80
CA TRP A 194 1.85 -20.82 6.20
C TRP A 194 2.35 -22.19 6.68
N TYR A 195 2.19 -23.22 5.85
CA TYR A 195 2.70 -24.58 6.12
C TYR A 195 4.23 -24.64 6.12
N ILE A 196 4.89 -24.05 5.12
CA ILE A 196 6.36 -24.12 4.96
C ILE A 196 7.10 -23.31 6.04
N SER A 197 6.60 -22.12 6.37
CA SER A 197 7.26 -21.19 7.28
C SER A 197 7.06 -21.53 8.76
N GLY A 198 6.11 -22.42 9.09
CA GLY A 198 5.70 -22.68 10.46
C GLY A 198 5.05 -21.47 11.15
N LEU A 199 4.68 -20.43 10.40
CA LEU A 199 4.02 -19.20 10.90
C LEU A 199 2.77 -19.52 11.73
N GLY A 200 2.01 -20.55 11.36
CA GLY A 200 0.82 -20.98 12.09
C GLY A 200 1.08 -21.60 13.44
N LEU A 201 2.09 -22.47 13.53
CA LEU A 201 2.40 -23.19 14.76
C LEU A 201 2.97 -22.25 15.83
N ARG A 202 3.74 -21.23 15.42
CA ARG A 202 4.36 -20.27 16.35
C ARG A 202 3.37 -19.27 16.97
N TYR A 203 2.28 -18.93 16.26
CA TYR A 203 1.29 -17.95 16.73
C TYR A 203 0.11 -18.57 17.49
N PHE A 204 -0.31 -19.79 17.15
CA PHE A 204 -1.38 -20.50 17.89
C PHE A 204 -0.90 -21.15 19.20
N GLN A 205 0.40 -21.18 19.47
CA GLN A 205 0.99 -21.71 20.70
C GLN A 205 1.28 -20.64 21.77
N LEU A 206 0.91 -19.38 21.55
CA LEU A 206 0.98 -18.37 22.61
C LEU A 206 -0.14 -18.65 23.63
N PRO A 207 0.19 -18.91 24.91
CA PRO A 207 -0.82 -18.87 25.96
C PRO A 207 -1.39 -17.45 26.03
N ASN A 208 -2.71 -17.35 26.19
CA ASN A 208 -3.40 -16.08 26.50
C ASN A 208 -2.80 -15.40 27.74
#